data_AF-A0A7W6KJY1-F1
#
_entry.id   AF-A0A7W6KJY1-F1
#
_cell.length_a   1.000
_cell.length_b   1.000
_cell.length_c   1.000
_cell.angle_alpha   90.00
_cell.angle_beta   90.00
_cell.angle_gamma   90.00
#
_symmetry.space_group_name_H-M   'P 1'
#
loop_
_entity.id
_entity.type
_entity.pdbx_description
1 polymer ?
#
loop_
_entity_poly.entity_id
_entity_poly.type
_entity_poly.pdbx_seq_one_letter_code
_entity_poly.pdbx_strand_id
1 'polypeptide(L)'
;MQNVDLFTRLATVHRPDCALFEEGPLPRAAPDPEAIAQALGSSEAAAYAQACRPVFEDLRRVIGQLAGLMILAQMTRSTEVADLSELSACRTRWQNCGERLAALSAPASLTAHLGQLTAAHFFSGRALRTFSLIRSGRDNDDLFDDIARLVRRAYAHLRAVTSEKAGLEMVDLTHACCSCGR
;
A
#
# COMPACT_ATOMS: atom_id res chain seq x y z
N MET A 1 -6.88 31.75 -26.94
CA MET A 1 -7.70 31.03 -25.95
C MET A 1 -7.58 29.54 -26.20
N GLN A 2 -6.63 28.85 -25.58
CA GLN A 2 -6.49 27.38 -25.63
C GLN A 2 -5.42 26.98 -24.59
N ASN A 3 -5.78 26.97 -23.30
CA ASN A 3 -4.90 26.43 -22.26
C ASN A 3 -5.64 26.03 -20.96
N VAL A 4 -6.96 25.90 -21.02
CA VAL A 4 -7.77 25.54 -19.84
C VAL A 4 -8.07 24.03 -19.80
N ASP A 5 -7.96 23.32 -20.93
CA ASP A 5 -8.30 21.89 -21.01
C ASP A 5 -7.19 20.93 -20.53
N LEU A 6 -5.94 21.39 -20.47
CA LEU A 6 -4.80 20.58 -20.01
C LEU A 6 -4.74 20.49 -18.48
N PHE A 7 -5.11 21.57 -17.78
CA PHE A 7 -5.18 21.59 -16.31
C PHE A 7 -6.36 20.79 -15.76
N THR A 8 -7.48 20.73 -16.48
CA THR A 8 -8.65 19.92 -16.07
C THR A 8 -8.38 18.42 -16.20
N ARG A 9 -7.55 18.00 -17.16
CA ARG A 9 -7.13 16.59 -17.34
C ARG A 9 -6.11 16.11 -16.32
N LEU A 10 -5.34 17.00 -15.69
CA LEU A 10 -4.45 16.67 -14.57
C LEU A 10 -5.20 16.51 -13.24
N ALA A 11 -6.44 17.00 -13.15
CA ALA A 11 -7.27 16.91 -11.94
C ALA A 11 -8.14 15.63 -11.89
N THR A 12 -8.09 14.76 -12.89
CA THR A 12 -8.93 13.53 -12.96
C THR A 12 -8.09 12.28 -12.79
N VAL A 13 -7.39 12.18 -11.66
CA VAL A 13 -6.61 10.97 -11.29
C VAL A 13 -7.51 9.77 -10.94
N HIS A 14 -8.83 9.96 -10.81
CA HIS A 14 -9.79 8.86 -10.61
C HIS A 14 -11.12 9.13 -11.31
N ARG A 15 -11.74 8.11 -11.91
CA ARG A 15 -13.18 8.14 -12.20
C ARG A 15 -13.95 8.17 -10.87
N PRO A 16 -15.08 8.90 -10.79
CA PRO A 16 -15.99 8.87 -9.62
C PRO A 16 -16.44 7.45 -9.25
N ASP A 17 -16.46 6.55 -10.24
CA ASP A 17 -16.93 5.17 -10.11
C ASP A 17 -15.76 4.18 -9.90
N CYS A 18 -14.56 4.66 -9.54
CA CYS A 18 -13.42 3.78 -9.28
C CYS A 18 -13.72 2.94 -8.03
N ALA A 19 -13.84 1.61 -8.20
CA ALA A 19 -14.15 0.58 -7.19
C ALA A 19 -13.17 0.46 -5.99
N LEU A 20 -12.42 1.53 -5.67
CA LEU A 20 -11.72 1.73 -4.40
C LEU A 20 -12.67 1.81 -3.20
N PHE A 21 -14.00 1.92 -3.43
CA PHE A 21 -14.98 2.25 -2.39
C PHE A 21 -15.76 1.08 -1.78
N GLU A 22 -15.70 -0.15 -2.31
CA GLU A 22 -16.72 -1.14 -1.95
C GLU A 22 -16.42 -2.04 -0.73
N GLU A 23 -15.16 -2.26 -0.31
CA GLU A 23 -14.90 -3.08 0.90
C GLU A 23 -13.74 -2.63 1.83
N GLY A 24 -14.01 -2.09 3.02
CA GLY A 24 -13.02 -1.86 4.08
C GLY A 24 -12.80 -0.38 4.45
N PRO A 25 -11.96 -0.09 5.47
CA PRO A 25 -11.80 1.27 5.97
C PRO A 25 -11.21 2.17 4.88
N LEU A 26 -11.78 3.36 4.71
CA LEU A 26 -11.21 4.35 3.78
C LEU A 26 -9.88 4.87 4.33
N PRO A 27 -8.89 5.15 3.46
CA PRO A 27 -7.72 5.91 3.87
C PRO A 27 -8.17 7.23 4.48
N ARG A 28 -7.73 7.49 5.71
CA ARG A 28 -7.90 8.79 6.35
C ARG A 28 -6.50 9.37 6.45
N ALA A 29 -6.35 10.62 6.07
CA ALA A 29 -5.10 11.34 6.31
C ALA A 29 -4.73 11.13 7.79
N ALA A 30 -3.47 10.75 8.04
CA ALA A 30 -2.96 10.78 9.40
C ALA A 30 -3.20 12.18 10.01
N PRO A 31 -3.31 12.28 11.35
CA PRO A 31 -3.32 13.59 12.00
C PRO A 31 -2.21 14.46 11.42
N ASP A 32 -2.50 15.76 11.27
CA ASP A 32 -1.60 16.77 10.72
C ASP A 32 -0.13 16.50 11.11
N PRO A 33 0.82 16.47 10.16
CA PRO A 33 2.25 16.36 10.46
C PRO A 33 2.72 17.32 11.57
N GLU A 34 2.08 18.47 11.77
CA GLU A 34 2.32 19.38 12.88
C GLU A 34 1.76 18.87 14.23
N ALA A 35 0.60 18.20 14.23
CA ALA A 35 0.07 17.48 15.39
C ALA A 35 0.90 16.23 15.73
N ILE A 36 1.44 15.53 14.72
CA ILE A 36 2.44 14.47 14.90
C ILE A 36 3.73 15.07 15.49
N ALA A 37 4.21 16.21 14.98
CA ALA A 37 5.41 16.89 15.51
C ALA A 37 5.23 17.41 16.95
N GLN A 38 4.04 17.95 17.29
CA GLN A 38 3.69 18.32 18.66
C GLN A 38 3.60 17.09 19.57
N ALA A 39 3.01 15.99 19.10
CA ALA A 39 2.97 14.73 19.84
C ALA A 39 4.39 14.14 20.02
N LEU A 40 5.26 14.22 19.00
CA LEU A 40 6.68 13.83 19.02
C LEU A 40 7.54 14.62 20.04
N GLY A 41 7.04 15.73 20.56
CA GLY A 41 7.63 16.40 21.73
C GLY A 41 7.50 15.59 23.03
N SER A 42 6.65 14.55 23.05
CA SER A 42 6.58 13.55 24.11
C SER A 42 7.52 12.38 23.83
N SER A 43 8.22 11.91 24.87
CA SER A 43 9.16 10.77 24.74
C SER A 43 8.49 9.51 24.18
N GLU A 44 7.19 9.34 24.39
CA GLU A 44 6.41 8.19 23.93
C GLU A 44 6.16 8.20 22.41
N ALA A 45 5.84 9.36 21.83
CA ALA A 45 5.65 9.48 20.39
C ALA A 45 6.96 9.33 19.62
N ALA A 46 8.07 9.83 20.16
CA ALA A 46 9.39 9.62 19.57
C ALA A 46 9.78 8.13 19.55
N ALA A 47 9.53 7.41 20.65
CA ALA A 47 9.72 5.97 20.73
C ALA A 47 8.83 5.22 19.73
N TYR A 48 7.57 5.62 19.60
CA TYR A 48 6.66 5.07 18.60
C TYR A 48 7.17 5.28 17.17
N ALA A 49 7.58 6.50 16.80
CA ALA A 49 8.06 6.79 15.45
C ALA A 49 9.32 5.99 15.11
N GLN A 50 10.25 5.84 16.05
CA GLN A 50 11.45 5.02 15.89
C GLN A 50 11.11 3.54 15.68
N ALA A 51 10.17 3.00 16.47
CA ALA A 51 9.71 1.62 16.34
C ALA A 51 8.88 1.37 15.06
N CYS A 52 8.15 2.39 14.60
CA CYS A 52 7.28 2.34 13.43
C CYS A 52 8.05 2.31 12.12
N ARG A 53 9.20 3.00 12.03
CA ARG A 53 9.99 3.10 10.79
C ARG A 53 10.29 1.76 10.11
N PRO A 54 10.79 0.71 10.78
CA PRO A 54 11.02 -0.58 10.13
C PRO A 54 9.73 -1.22 9.60
N VAL A 55 8.59 -1.03 10.27
CA VAL A 55 7.29 -1.55 9.81
C VAL A 55 6.85 -0.84 8.52
N PHE A 56 6.98 0.49 8.48
CA PHE A 56 6.69 1.28 7.28
C PHE A 56 7.54 0.82 6.09
N GLU A 57 8.85 0.67 6.28
CA GLU A 57 9.77 0.22 5.22
C GLU A 57 9.46 -1.21 4.74
N ASP A 58 9.13 -2.11 5.65
CA ASP A 58 8.74 -3.47 5.27
C ASP A 58 7.43 -3.47 4.48
N LEU A 59 6.42 -2.69 4.90
CA LEU A 59 5.17 -2.54 4.14
C LEU A 59 5.41 -1.92 2.76
N ARG A 60 6.24 -0.87 2.67
CA ARG A 60 6.62 -0.23 1.41
C ARG A 60 7.23 -1.26 0.46
N ARG A 61 8.13 -2.10 0.97
CA ARG A 61 8.78 -3.15 0.19
C ARG A 61 7.82 -4.29 -0.19
N VAL A 62 6.94 -4.73 0.71
CA VAL A 62 5.90 -5.73 0.39
C VAL A 62 4.99 -5.23 -0.72
N ILE A 63 4.49 -4.00 -0.61
CA ILE A 63 3.61 -3.40 -1.63
C ILE A 63 4.34 -3.29 -2.97
N GLY A 64 5.59 -2.83 -2.97
CA GLY A 64 6.41 -2.78 -4.19
C GLY A 64 6.65 -4.15 -4.81
N GLN A 65 6.93 -5.18 -4.00
CA GLN A 65 7.08 -6.56 -4.48
C GLN A 65 5.78 -7.10 -5.09
N LEU A 66 4.64 -6.85 -4.45
CA LEU A 66 3.33 -7.25 -4.99
C LEU A 66 3.06 -6.59 -6.35
N ALA A 67 3.32 -5.29 -6.49
CA ALA A 67 3.18 -4.59 -7.76
C ALA A 67 4.11 -5.16 -8.84
N GLY A 68 5.38 -5.47 -8.49
CA GLY A 68 6.31 -6.10 -9.41
C GLY A 68 5.88 -7.49 -9.86
N LEU A 69 5.41 -8.33 -8.93
CA LEU A 69 4.89 -9.67 -9.22
C LEU A 69 3.65 -9.61 -10.13
N MET A 70 2.78 -8.61 -9.95
CA MET A 70 1.64 -8.39 -10.84
C MET A 70 2.08 -8.09 -12.28
N ILE A 71 3.03 -7.16 -12.45
CA ILE A 71 3.55 -6.78 -13.77
C ILE A 71 4.18 -7.99 -14.45
N LEU A 72 5.01 -8.76 -13.72
CA LEU A 72 5.63 -9.97 -14.25
C LEU A 72 4.59 -11.02 -14.68
N ALA A 73 3.55 -11.25 -13.87
CA ALA A 73 2.48 -12.19 -14.19
C ALA A 73 1.71 -11.79 -15.46
N GLN A 74 1.40 -10.50 -15.61
CA GLN A 74 0.71 -9.98 -16.80
C GLN A 74 1.58 -10.07 -18.06
N MET A 75 2.87 -9.73 -17.96
CA MET A 75 3.79 -9.74 -19.10
C MET A 75 4.08 -11.16 -19.61
N THR A 76 4.27 -12.09 -18.69
CA THR A 76 4.64 -13.47 -19.05
C THR A 76 3.43 -14.31 -19.43
N ARG A 77 2.20 -13.84 -19.15
CA ARG A 77 0.97 -14.66 -19.10
C ARG A 77 1.19 -15.96 -18.31
N SER A 78 2.23 -15.99 -17.48
CA SER A 78 2.71 -17.20 -16.83
C SER A 78 2.18 -17.18 -15.41
N THR A 79 1.42 -18.22 -15.13
CA THR A 79 0.87 -18.55 -13.83
C THR A 79 1.91 -19.13 -12.88
N GLU A 80 3.15 -19.31 -13.35
CA GLU A 80 4.31 -19.70 -12.55
C GLU A 80 4.68 -18.67 -11.48
N VAL A 81 4.08 -17.46 -11.51
CA VAL A 81 4.23 -16.46 -10.44
C VAL A 81 3.84 -17.00 -9.06
N ALA A 82 2.91 -17.96 -8.99
CA ALA A 82 2.54 -18.62 -7.74
C ALA A 82 3.67 -19.49 -7.15
N ASP A 83 4.55 -20.01 -8.01
CA ASP A 83 5.65 -20.91 -7.65
C ASP A 83 7.00 -20.18 -7.54
N LEU A 84 7.00 -18.86 -7.79
CA LEU A 84 8.19 -18.03 -7.65
C LEU A 84 8.64 -17.94 -6.19
N SER A 85 9.94 -18.13 -5.97
CA SER A 85 10.63 -17.91 -4.70
C SER A 85 10.41 -16.50 -4.15
N GLU A 86 10.11 -15.56 -5.04
CA GLU A 86 9.82 -14.17 -4.79
C GLU A 86 8.49 -13.98 -4.04
N LEU A 87 7.48 -14.80 -4.36
CA LEU A 87 6.19 -14.76 -3.67
C LEU A 87 6.32 -15.31 -2.25
N SER A 88 7.11 -16.37 -2.04
CA SER A 88 7.36 -16.93 -0.70
C SER A 88 8.22 -15.98 0.15
N ALA A 89 9.23 -15.33 -0.45
CA ALA A 89 10.00 -14.29 0.22
C ALA A 89 9.15 -13.07 0.59
N CYS A 90 8.24 -12.65 -0.30
CA CYS A 90 7.30 -11.56 -0.03
C CYS A 90 6.35 -11.93 1.13
N ARG A 91 5.84 -13.16 1.15
CA ARG A 91 5.00 -13.67 2.24
C ARG A 91 5.72 -13.68 3.59
N THR A 92 6.96 -14.14 3.61
CA THR A 92 7.80 -14.16 4.82
C THR A 92 8.01 -12.74 5.36
N ARG A 93 8.32 -11.78 4.47
CA ARG A 93 8.45 -10.37 4.85
C ARG A 93 7.14 -9.83 5.43
N TRP A 94 6.00 -10.13 4.79
CA TRP A 94 4.68 -9.71 5.27
C TRP A 94 4.34 -10.29 6.65
N GLN A 95 4.70 -11.55 6.92
CA GLN A 95 4.53 -12.17 8.24
C GLN A 95 5.38 -11.48 9.31
N ASN A 96 6.69 -11.35 9.07
CA ASN A 96 7.62 -10.69 9.99
C ASN A 96 7.21 -9.23 10.26
N CYS A 97 6.71 -8.54 9.23
CA CYS A 97 6.16 -7.18 9.36
C CYS A 97 4.92 -7.16 10.27
N GLY A 98 4.05 -8.17 10.17
CA GLY A 98 2.86 -8.32 11.00
C GLY A 98 3.19 -8.51 12.48
N GLU A 99 4.21 -9.32 12.78
CA GLU A 99 4.70 -9.52 14.14
C GLU A 99 5.23 -8.20 14.75
N ARG A 100 6.03 -7.45 13.98
CA ARG A 100 6.54 -6.14 14.40
C ARG A 100 5.43 -5.11 14.59
N LEU A 101 4.46 -5.11 13.67
CA LEU A 101 3.29 -4.23 13.75
C LEU A 101 2.46 -4.52 15.00
N ALA A 102 2.24 -5.79 15.33
CA ALA A 102 1.49 -6.20 16.54
C ALA A 102 2.21 -5.82 17.84
N ALA A 103 3.54 -5.67 17.80
CA ALA A 103 4.33 -5.23 18.95
C ALA A 103 4.37 -3.69 19.12
N LEU A 104 3.83 -2.91 18.19
CA LEU A 104 3.80 -1.45 18.31
C LEU A 104 2.77 -1.01 19.37
N SER A 105 3.22 -0.17 20.30
CA SER A 105 2.35 0.54 21.23
C SER A 105 2.21 2.00 20.78
N ALA A 106 1.04 2.35 20.25
CA ALA A 106 0.75 3.72 19.84
C ALA A 106 0.17 4.53 21.01
N PRO A 107 0.69 5.75 21.28
CA PRO A 107 0.00 6.73 22.09
C PRO A 107 -1.41 7.01 21.54
N ALA A 108 -2.33 7.47 22.39
CA ALA A 108 -3.73 7.73 21.99
C ALA A 108 -3.84 8.63 20.75
N SER A 109 -2.99 9.68 20.67
CA SER A 109 -2.92 10.60 19.53
C SER A 109 -2.46 9.96 18.21
N LEU A 110 -1.79 8.80 18.25
CA LEU A 110 -1.24 8.08 17.09
C LEU A 110 -1.99 6.78 16.77
N THR A 111 -3.12 6.52 17.43
CA THR A 111 -3.96 5.34 17.15
C THR A 111 -4.46 5.32 15.71
N ALA A 112 -4.83 6.48 15.16
CA ALA A 112 -5.24 6.59 13.76
C ALA A 112 -4.09 6.23 12.79
N HIS A 113 -2.86 6.62 13.10
CA HIS A 113 -1.67 6.29 12.32
C HIS A 113 -1.39 4.77 12.34
N LEU A 114 -1.44 4.14 13.52
CA LEU A 114 -1.33 2.68 13.64
C LEU A 114 -2.44 1.95 12.85
N GLY A 115 -3.66 2.50 12.86
CA GLY A 115 -4.79 1.98 12.10
C GLY A 115 -4.53 1.94 10.59
N GLN A 116 -3.89 2.96 10.02
CA GLN A 116 -3.54 2.99 8.60
C GLN A 116 -2.45 1.96 8.24
N LEU A 117 -1.41 1.79 9.09
CA LEU A 117 -0.40 0.74 8.89
C LEU A 117 -1.02 -0.66 8.95
N THR A 118 -1.96 -0.84 9.88
CA THR A 118 -2.70 -2.10 10.02
C THR A 118 -3.56 -2.38 8.80
N ALA A 119 -4.24 -1.36 8.26
CA ALA A 119 -5.01 -1.49 7.03
C ALA A 119 -4.11 -1.82 5.83
N ALA A 120 -2.94 -1.16 5.69
CA ALA A 120 -1.97 -1.47 4.65
C ALA A 120 -1.50 -2.93 4.72
N HIS A 121 -1.12 -3.40 5.92
CA HIS A 121 -0.75 -4.80 6.16
C HIS A 121 -1.87 -5.77 5.80
N PHE A 122 -3.11 -5.46 6.20
CA PHE A 122 -4.28 -6.28 5.92
C PHE A 122 -4.53 -6.45 4.41
N PHE A 123 -4.51 -5.35 3.65
CA PHE A 123 -4.73 -5.39 2.21
C PHE A 123 -3.57 -6.05 1.46
N SER A 124 -2.32 -5.87 1.89
CA SER A 124 -1.17 -6.64 1.37
C SER A 124 -1.35 -8.15 1.60
N GLY A 125 -1.85 -8.52 2.78
CA GLY A 125 -2.15 -9.92 3.11
C GLY A 125 -3.28 -10.52 2.26
N ARG A 126 -4.33 -9.73 1.96
CA ARG A 126 -5.37 -10.14 1.01
C ARG A 126 -4.77 -10.36 -0.38
N ALA A 127 -3.96 -9.43 -0.89
CA ALA A 127 -3.32 -9.56 -2.20
C ALA A 127 -2.45 -10.83 -2.29
N LEU A 128 -1.62 -11.10 -1.27
CA LEU A 128 -0.81 -12.32 -1.17
C LEU A 128 -1.64 -13.61 -1.18
N ARG A 129 -2.84 -13.61 -0.59
CA ARG A 129 -3.75 -14.76 -0.63
C ARG A 129 -4.37 -14.92 -2.01
N THR A 130 -4.77 -13.83 -2.65
CA THR A 130 -5.33 -13.85 -4.01
C THR A 130 -4.31 -14.34 -5.04
N PHE A 131 -3.03 -13.94 -4.92
CA PHE A 131 -1.95 -14.50 -5.75
C PHE A 131 -1.87 -16.03 -5.69
N SER A 132 -2.10 -16.63 -4.51
CA SER A 132 -2.06 -18.10 -4.35
C SER A 132 -3.25 -18.83 -4.99
N LEU A 133 -4.27 -18.11 -5.44
CA LEU A 133 -5.42 -18.66 -6.16
C LEU A 133 -5.19 -18.76 -7.67
N ILE A 134 -4.16 -18.10 -8.20
CA ILE A 134 -3.82 -18.15 -9.63
C ILE A 134 -3.47 -19.59 -10.03
N ARG A 135 -3.98 -20.03 -11.19
CA ARG A 135 -3.79 -21.40 -11.70
C ARG A 135 -3.43 -21.40 -13.17
N SER A 136 -2.48 -22.27 -13.53
CA SER A 136 -2.05 -22.51 -14.91
C SER A 136 -3.18 -23.02 -15.80
N GLY A 137 -3.25 -22.46 -17.01
CA GLY A 137 -4.25 -22.83 -18.01
C GLY A 137 -5.68 -22.35 -17.73
N ARG A 138 -5.87 -21.45 -16.76
CA ARG A 138 -7.16 -20.79 -16.49
C ARG A 138 -7.10 -19.31 -16.84
N ASP A 139 -8.27 -18.77 -17.15
CA ASP A 139 -8.48 -17.33 -17.12
C ASP A 139 -8.37 -16.83 -15.68
N ASN A 140 -7.50 -15.84 -15.45
CA ASN A 140 -7.23 -15.26 -14.14
C ASN A 140 -7.44 -13.73 -14.14
N ASP A 141 -8.09 -13.17 -15.15
CA ASP A 141 -8.23 -11.72 -15.32
C ASP A 141 -8.90 -11.06 -14.10
N ASP A 142 -10.00 -11.63 -13.61
CA ASP A 142 -10.69 -11.16 -12.39
C ASP A 142 -9.77 -11.18 -11.15
N LEU A 143 -8.92 -12.21 -11.02
CA LEU A 143 -7.96 -12.31 -9.91
C LEU A 143 -6.90 -11.21 -10.03
N PHE A 144 -6.41 -10.92 -11.23
CA PHE A 144 -5.45 -9.84 -11.44
C PHE A 144 -6.05 -8.47 -11.11
N ASP A 145 -7.29 -8.21 -11.51
CA ASP A 145 -7.99 -6.97 -11.18
C ASP A 145 -8.18 -6.83 -9.67
N ASP A 146 -8.54 -7.91 -8.98
CA ASP A 146 -8.64 -7.95 -7.53
C ASP A 146 -7.32 -7.67 -6.84
N ILE A 147 -6.23 -8.32 -7.27
CA ILE A 147 -4.89 -8.06 -6.72
C ILE A 147 -4.53 -6.59 -6.94
N ALA A 148 -4.79 -6.03 -8.13
CA ALA A 148 -4.50 -4.63 -8.46
C ALA A 148 -5.23 -3.68 -7.52
N ARG A 149 -6.52 -3.94 -7.28
CA ARG A 149 -7.35 -3.17 -6.35
C ARG A 149 -6.81 -3.24 -4.92
N LEU A 150 -6.41 -4.42 -4.46
CA LEU A 150 -5.86 -4.62 -3.11
C LEU A 150 -4.49 -3.94 -2.92
N VAL A 151 -3.60 -4.04 -3.91
CA VAL A 151 -2.30 -3.37 -3.90
C VAL A 151 -2.46 -1.84 -3.87
N ARG A 152 -3.37 -1.30 -4.69
CA ARG A 152 -3.69 0.15 -4.68
C ARG A 152 -4.23 0.60 -3.31
N ARG A 153 -5.08 -0.20 -2.67
CA ARG A 153 -5.58 0.09 -1.32
C ARG A 153 -4.48 0.08 -0.28
N ALA A 154 -3.63 -0.95 -0.28
CA ALA A 154 -2.48 -1.03 0.63
C ALA A 154 -1.58 0.20 0.47
N TYR A 155 -1.29 0.59 -0.79
CA TYR A 155 -0.53 1.80 -1.09
C TYR A 155 -1.20 3.08 -0.58
N ALA A 156 -2.51 3.24 -0.77
CA ALA A 156 -3.24 4.42 -0.31
C ALA A 156 -3.20 4.58 1.22
N HIS A 157 -3.33 3.48 1.96
CA HIS A 157 -3.17 3.48 3.42
C HIS A 157 -1.74 3.80 3.86
N LEU A 158 -0.73 3.23 3.20
CA LEU A 158 0.67 3.52 3.52
C LEU A 158 1.04 4.98 3.18
N ARG A 159 0.50 5.52 2.08
CA ARG A 159 0.67 6.93 1.72
C ARG A 159 -0.03 7.86 2.74
N ALA A 160 -1.13 7.44 3.34
CA ALA A 160 -1.83 8.27 4.33
C ALA A 160 -1.02 8.50 5.62
N VAL A 161 0.03 7.71 5.86
CA VAL A 161 0.93 7.81 7.02
C VAL A 161 2.33 8.30 6.67
N THR A 162 2.58 8.72 5.42
CA THR A 162 3.85 9.36 5.09
C THR A 162 4.01 10.65 5.87
N SER A 163 5.21 10.85 6.38
CA SER A 163 5.63 12.06 7.06
C SER A 163 7.11 12.27 6.78
N GLU A 164 7.42 13.29 5.97
CA GLU A 164 8.79 13.68 5.64
C GLU A 164 9.61 13.95 6.91
N LYS A 165 9.00 14.56 7.94
CA LYS A 165 9.63 14.84 9.24
C LYS A 165 9.99 13.57 10.02
N ALA A 166 9.33 12.44 9.76
CA ALA A 166 9.62 11.14 10.38
C ALA A 166 10.48 10.23 9.48
N GLY A 167 10.94 10.72 8.32
CA GLY A 167 11.66 9.92 7.33
C GLY A 167 10.82 8.78 6.74
N LEU A 168 9.49 8.97 6.70
CA LEU A 168 8.52 8.03 6.14
C LEU A 168 8.08 8.56 4.77
N GLU A 169 8.89 8.32 3.76
CA GLU A 169 8.67 8.80 2.39
C GLU A 169 8.26 7.64 1.48
N MET A 170 7.18 7.85 0.71
CA MET A 170 6.84 6.97 -0.40
C MET A 170 7.54 7.48 -1.65
N VAL A 171 8.01 6.55 -2.48
CA VAL A 171 8.44 6.89 -3.84
C VAL A 171 7.19 7.25 -4.64
N ASP A 172 7.20 8.41 -5.29
CA ASP A 172 6.10 8.83 -6.15
C ASP A 172 5.97 7.88 -7.36
N LEU A 173 4.90 7.08 -7.37
CA LEU A 173 4.57 6.14 -8.45
C LEU A 173 3.60 6.73 -9.47
N THR A 174 3.34 8.04 -9.46
CA THR A 174 2.44 8.71 -10.41
C THR A 174 2.83 8.44 -11.87
N HIS A 175 4.09 8.09 -12.14
CA HIS A 175 4.59 7.70 -13.46
C HIS A 175 4.87 6.20 -13.66
N ALA A 176 4.59 5.33 -12.67
CA ALA A 176 5.00 3.92 -12.70
C ALA A 176 3.89 2.93 -13.09
N CYS A 177 2.60 3.33 -13.06
CA CYS A 177 1.49 2.45 -13.41
C CYS A 177 0.92 2.77 -14.79
N CYS A 178 1.46 2.14 -15.84
CA CYS A 178 0.94 2.25 -17.21
C CYS A 178 -0.29 1.36 -17.50
N SER A 179 -0.98 0.82 -16.48
CA SER A 179 -2.03 -0.19 -16.68
C SER A 179 -3.45 0.36 -16.89
N CYS A 180 -3.67 1.68 -16.86
CA CYS A 180 -5.02 2.27 -16.96
C CYS A 180 -5.18 3.07 -18.27
N GLY A 181 -5.04 2.39 -19.41
CA GLY A 181 -5.04 3.00 -20.74
C GLY A 181 -5.59 2.12 -21.86
N ARG A 182 -6.59 1.29 -21.59
CA ARG A 182 -7.46 0.70 -22.63
C ARG A 182 -8.91 0.78 -22.20
#